data_AF-A0A6G2G076-F1
#
_entry.id   AF-A0A6G2G076-F1
#
_cell.length_a   1.000
_cell.length_b   1.000
_cell.length_c   1.000
_cell.angle_alpha   90.00
_cell.angle_beta   90.00
_cell.angle_gamma   90.00
#
_symmetry.space_group_name_H-M   'P 1'
#
loop_
_entity.id
_entity.type
_entity.pdbx_description
1 polymer ?
#
loop_
_entity_poly.entity_id
_entity_poly.type
_entity_poly.pdbx_seq_one_letter_code
_entity_poly.pdbx_strand_id
1 'polypeptide(L)'
;MTDDLRADYPEAAEYIEQAVTAHGEEWVLENYYQQISQLGVVMDVPEKEELPFFDADEHDTMSDEEVRKMGEALSQYRQNLIAASREATERDD
;
A
#
# COMPACT_ATOMS: atom_id res chain seq x y z
N MET A 1 16.28 -15.51 -1.48
CA MET A 1 16.00 -14.09 -1.19
C MET A 1 14.55 -13.72 -1.48
N THR A 2 13.88 -14.30 -2.48
CA THR A 2 12.41 -14.35 -2.54
C THR A 2 11.80 -15.41 -1.60
N ASP A 3 12.55 -16.45 -1.25
CA ASP A 3 12.10 -17.49 -0.30
C ASP A 3 11.76 -16.93 1.09
N ASP A 4 12.46 -15.91 1.58
CA ASP A 4 12.17 -15.27 2.88
C ASP A 4 10.87 -14.46 2.82
N LEU A 5 10.64 -13.70 1.75
CA LEU A 5 9.43 -12.89 1.59
C LEU A 5 8.15 -13.75 1.61
N ARG A 6 8.14 -14.89 0.92
CA ARG A 6 6.98 -15.80 0.91
C ARG A 6 6.84 -16.59 2.21
N ALA A 7 7.94 -16.84 2.92
CA ALA A 7 7.91 -17.52 4.21
C ALA A 7 7.31 -16.63 5.30
N ASP A 8 7.70 -15.36 5.33
CA ASP A 8 7.27 -14.39 6.35
C ASP A 8 5.94 -13.73 5.99
N TYR A 9 5.70 -13.47 4.70
CA TYR A 9 4.51 -12.77 4.20
C TYR A 9 3.82 -13.53 3.06
N PRO A 10 3.28 -14.74 3.28
CA PRO A 10 2.76 -15.58 2.20
C PRO A 10 1.65 -14.91 1.37
N GLU A 11 0.76 -14.15 2.02
CA GLU A 11 -0.35 -13.45 1.35
C GLU A 11 0.12 -12.20 0.60
N ALA A 12 0.98 -11.38 1.24
CA ALA A 12 1.51 -10.18 0.60
C ALA A 12 2.48 -10.52 -0.54
N ALA A 13 3.29 -11.58 -0.38
CA ALA A 13 4.22 -12.03 -1.41
C ALA A 13 3.49 -12.41 -2.70
N GLU A 14 2.34 -13.09 -2.62
CA GLU A 14 1.56 -13.39 -3.81
C GLU A 14 1.06 -12.12 -4.50
N TYR A 15 0.59 -11.14 -3.73
CA TYR A 15 0.15 -9.85 -4.26
C TYR A 15 1.30 -9.07 -4.93
N ILE A 16 2.46 -9.02 -4.28
CA ILE A 16 3.67 -8.36 -4.77
C ILE A 16 4.15 -9.06 -6.05
N GLU A 17 4.21 -10.39 -6.09
CA GLU A 17 4.59 -11.15 -7.29
C GLU A 17 3.66 -10.86 -8.47
N GLN A 18 2.34 -10.77 -8.23
CA GLN A 18 1.37 -10.40 -9.25
C GLN A 18 1.59 -8.97 -9.75
N ALA A 19 1.85 -8.02 -8.85
CA ALA A 19 2.11 -6.62 -9.19
C ALA A 19 3.41 -6.48 -10.01
N VAL A 20 4.48 -7.17 -9.61
CA VAL A 20 5.74 -7.23 -10.36
C VAL A 20 5.51 -7.83 -11.75
N THR A 21 4.74 -8.91 -11.86
CA THR A 21 4.43 -9.55 -13.14
C THR A 21 3.62 -8.64 -14.06
N ALA A 22 2.69 -7.86 -13.51
CA ALA A 22 1.80 -6.99 -14.27
C ALA A 22 2.46 -5.66 -14.67
N HIS A 23 3.31 -5.10 -13.82
CA HIS A 23 3.78 -3.71 -13.95
C HIS A 23 5.29 -3.53 -13.84
N GLY A 24 6.02 -4.52 -13.33
CA GLY A 24 7.46 -4.46 -13.07
C GLY A 24 7.81 -4.06 -11.64
N GLU A 25 9.06 -4.31 -11.26
CA GLU A 25 9.60 -4.07 -9.92
C GLU A 25 9.64 -2.57 -9.56
N GLU A 26 10.09 -1.72 -10.49
CA GLU A 26 10.17 -0.26 -10.31
C GLU A 26 8.78 0.33 -9.99
N TRP A 27 7.75 -0.10 -10.71
CA TRP A 27 6.38 0.34 -10.45
C TRP A 27 5.91 -0.05 -9.05
N VAL A 28 6.28 -1.24 -8.57
CA VAL A 28 5.93 -1.70 -7.22
C VAL A 28 6.59 -0.82 -6.16
N LEU A 29 7.85 -0.43 -6.35
CA LEU A 29 8.56 0.46 -5.43
C LEU A 29 7.97 1.87 -5.40
N GLU A 30 7.59 2.41 -6.56
CA GLU A 30 6.95 3.72 -6.68
C GLU A 30 5.57 3.74 -6.03
N ASN A 31 4.79 2.66 -6.21
CA ASN A 31 3.41 2.57 -5.74
C ASN A 31 3.28 1.87 -4.39
N TYR A 32 4.40 1.54 -3.74
CA TYR A 32 4.44 0.72 -2.54
C TYR A 32 3.52 1.26 -1.45
N TYR A 33 3.71 2.53 -1.08
CA TYR A 33 2.95 3.15 0.00
C TYR A 33 1.50 3.46 -0.37
N GLN A 34 1.18 3.52 -1.66
CA GLN A 34 -0.17 3.82 -2.13
C GLN A 34 -1.04 2.57 -2.33
N GLN A 35 -0.44 1.41 -2.62
CA GLN A 35 -1.18 0.18 -2.91
C GLN A 35 -0.88 -0.90 -1.87
N ILE A 36 0.41 -1.16 -1.61
CA ILE A 36 0.85 -2.33 -0.84
C ILE A 36 0.81 -2.07 0.66
N SER A 37 1.36 -0.94 1.14
CA SER A 37 1.35 -0.64 2.58
C SER A 37 -0.07 -0.51 3.17
N GLN A 38 -1.06 -0.17 2.34
CA GLN A 38 -2.46 -0.11 2.75
C GLN A 38 -3.06 -1.49 3.04
N LEU A 39 -2.51 -2.57 2.46
CA LEU A 39 -2.91 -3.94 2.79
C LEU A 39 -2.54 -4.30 4.23
N GLY A 40 -1.56 -3.59 4.82
CA GLY A 40 -1.19 -3.66 6.24
C GLY A 40 -2.34 -3.45 7.23
N VAL A 41 -3.47 -2.89 6.77
CA VAL A 41 -4.68 -2.74 7.59
C VAL A 41 -5.39 -4.08 7.84
N VAL A 42 -5.26 -5.03 6.91
CA VAL A 42 -6.03 -6.29 6.91
C VAL A 42 -5.16 -7.54 6.94
N MET A 43 -3.86 -7.40 6.66
CA MET A 43 -2.89 -8.48 6.65
C MET A 43 -1.49 -7.96 6.99
N ASP A 44 -0.58 -8.87 7.29
CA ASP A 44 0.82 -8.52 7.46
C ASP A 44 1.47 -8.27 6.10
N VAL A 45 2.25 -7.19 6.02
CA VAL A 45 2.92 -6.77 4.79
C VAL A 45 4.37 -6.43 5.10
N PRO A 46 5.29 -6.74 4.18
CA PRO A 46 6.69 -6.34 4.35
C PRO A 46 6.82 -4.82 4.43
N GLU A 47 7.97 -4.33 4.84
CA GLU A 47 8.37 -2.95 4.57
C GLU A 47 8.96 -2.82 3.16
N LYS A 48 9.01 -1.59 2.63
CA LYS A 48 9.58 -1.34 1.30
C LYS A 48 11.04 -1.81 1.22
N GLU A 49 11.77 -1.70 2.33
CA GLU A 49 13.18 -2.10 2.46
C GLU A 49 13.38 -3.62 2.52
N GLU A 50 12.33 -4.37 2.85
CA GLU A 50 12.36 -5.85 2.91
C GLU A 50 12.12 -6.48 1.53
N LEU A 51 11.78 -5.68 0.52
CA LEU A 51 11.60 -6.18 -0.84
C LEU A 51 12.95 -6.60 -1.45
N PRO A 52 13.02 -7.77 -2.10
CA PRO A 52 14.27 -8.32 -2.62
C PRO A 52 14.89 -7.52 -3.78
N PHE A 53 14.13 -6.59 -4.36
CA PHE A 53 14.54 -5.68 -5.43
C PHE A 53 14.65 -4.22 -4.95
N PHE A 54 14.57 -3.97 -3.64
CA PHE A 54 14.85 -2.66 -3.09
C PHE A 54 16.36 -2.42 -3.01
N ASP A 55 16.78 -1.20 -3.36
CA ASP A 55 18.15 -0.71 -3.29
C ASP A 55 18.13 0.66 -2.60
N ALA A 56 18.81 0.77 -1.46
CA ALA A 56 18.82 1.99 -0.65
C ALA A 56 19.59 3.15 -1.28
N ASP A 57 20.50 2.88 -2.23
CA ASP A 57 21.22 3.92 -2.98
C ASP A 57 20.35 4.49 -4.12
N GLU A 58 19.37 3.73 -4.60
CA GLU A 58 18.50 4.09 -5.73
C GLU A 58 17.08 4.49 -5.31
N HIS A 59 16.58 3.96 -4.19
CA HIS A 59 15.16 4.01 -3.84
C HIS A 59 14.94 4.64 -2.47
N ASP A 60 14.04 5.63 -2.43
CA ASP A 60 13.68 6.35 -1.21
C ASP A 60 12.52 5.67 -0.46
N THR A 61 12.50 5.85 0.85
CA THR A 61 11.49 5.29 1.77
C THR A 61 10.81 6.41 2.54
N MET A 62 9.48 6.33 2.63
CA MET A 62 8.72 7.19 3.53
C MET A 62 8.93 6.68 4.96
N SER A 63 9.07 7.61 5.90
CA SER A 63 9.10 7.26 7.33
C SER A 63 7.75 6.74 7.83
N ASP A 64 7.75 5.96 8.91
CA ASP A 64 6.52 5.47 9.57
C ASP A 64 5.52 6.58 9.88
N GLU A 65 6.01 7.77 10.26
CA GLU A 65 5.16 8.92 10.54
C GLU A 65 4.45 9.41 9.27
N GLU A 66 5.16 9.48 8.16
CA GLU A 66 4.60 9.88 6.87
C GLU A 66 3.63 8.84 6.32
N VAL A 67 3.94 7.55 6.46
CA VAL A 67 3.04 6.45 6.10
C VAL A 67 1.74 6.53 6.89
N ARG A 68 1.82 6.72 8.22
CA ARG A 68 0.65 6.88 9.09
C ARG A 68 -0.19 8.10 8.69
N LYS A 69 0.47 9.25 8.49
CA LYS A 69 -0.19 10.50 8.11
C LYS A 69 -0.89 10.37 6.74
N MET A 70 -0.29 9.65 5.81
CA MET A 70 -0.92 9.35 4.52
C MET A 70 -2.15 8.44 4.68
N GLY A 71 -2.04 7.40 5.52
CA GLY A 71 -3.16 6.51 5.84
C GLY A 71 -4.34 7.27 6.47
N GLU A 72 -4.07 8.16 7.42
CA GLU A 72 -5.08 9.04 8.03
C GLU A 72 -5.74 9.96 7.00
N ALA A 73 -4.95 10.60 6.13
CA ALA A 73 -5.47 11.47 5.08
C ALA A 73 -6.39 10.72 4.10
N LEU A 74 -6.03 9.49 3.72
CA LEU A 74 -6.84 8.65 2.85
C LEU A 74 -8.14 8.18 3.54
N SER A 75 -8.05 7.80 4.81
CA SER A 75 -9.23 7.44 5.61
C SER A 75 -10.21 8.62 5.70
N GLN A 76 -9.70 9.83 5.99
CA GLN A 76 -10.50 11.03 6.07
C GLN A 76 -11.13 11.40 4.71
N TYR A 77 -10.37 11.26 3.63
CA TYR A 77 -10.89 11.47 2.28
C TYR A 77 -12.06 10.52 1.96
N ARG A 78 -11.92 9.22 2.26
CA ARG A 78 -12.99 8.23 2.05
C ARG A 78 -14.23 8.55 2.88
N GLN A 79 -14.06 8.95 4.15
CA GLN A 79 -15.18 9.33 5.02
C GLN A 79 -15.95 10.54 4.47
N ASN A 80 -15.23 11.57 4.00
CA ASN A 80 -15.85 12.74 3.40
C ASN A 80 -16.63 12.39 2.12
N LEU A 81 -16.11 11.50 1.28
CA LEU A 81 -16.82 11.02 0.09
C LEU A 81 -18.12 10.27 0.45
N ILE A 82 -18.06 9.40 1.46
CA ILE A 82 -19.24 8.67 1.93
C ILE A 82 -20.28 9.65 2.49
N ALA A 83 -19.86 10.60 3.33
CA ALA A 83 -20.75 11.62 3.88
C ALA A 83 -21.42 12.45 2.77
N ALA A 84 -20.64 12.91 1.79
CA ALA A 84 -21.17 13.67 0.65
C ALA A 84 -22.17 12.87 -0.19
N SER A 85 -21.94 11.57 -0.40
CA SER A 85 -22.90 10.70 -1.12
C SER A 85 -24.22 10.51 -0.35
N ARG A 86 -24.15 10.49 0.98
CA ARG A 86 -25.33 10.37 1.84
C ARG A 86 -26.14 11.67 1.84
N GLU A 87 -25.46 12.81 1.99
CA GLU A 87 -26.10 14.13 1.90
C GLU A 87 -26.74 14.39 0.53
N ALA A 88 -26.14 13.89 -0.56
CA ALA A 88 -26.74 13.97 -1.89
C ALA A 88 -28.04 13.14 -1.98
N THR A 89 -28.05 11.94 -1.38
CA THR A 89 -29.22 11.06 -1.39
C THR A 89 -30.38 11.64 -0.56
N GLU A 90 -30.08 12.31 0.56
CA GLU A 90 -31.09 12.94 1.43
C GLU A 90 -31.67 14.26 0.87
N ARG A 91 -31.09 14.81 -0.22
CA ARG A 91 -31.60 16.03 -0.89
C ARG A 91 -32.49 15.73 -2.10
N ASP A 92 -32.51 14.50 -2.59
CA ASP A 92 -33.31 14.02 -3.71
C ASP A 92 -34.60 13.27 -3.27
N ASP A 93 -34.83 13.12 -1.95
CA ASP A 93 -36.06 12.56 -1.33
C ASP A 93 -36.94 13.68 -0.75
#